data_AF-A0A1M6P9K4-F1
#
_entry.id   AF-A0A1M6P9K4-F1
#
_cell.length_a   1.000
_cell.length_b   1.000
_cell.length_c   1.000
_cell.angle_alpha   90.00
_cell.angle_beta   90.00
_cell.angle_gamma   90.00
#
_symmetry.space_group_name_H-M   'P 1'
#
loop_
_entity.id
_entity.type
_entity.pdbx_description
1 polymer ?
#
loop_
_entity_poly.entity_id
_entity_poly.type
_entity_poly.pdbx_seq_one_letter_code
_entity_poly.pdbx_strand_id
1 'polypeptide(L)' 'MKKPSQEQLMDIAFILSVDREELLLKKYSDYIKYISNKEIKNMIKEFKKTSKEHIKLIKDLTIKLNLQG' A
#
# COMPACT_ATOMS: atom_id res chain seq x y z
N MET A 1 -14.79 21.21 17.23
CA MET A 1 -14.70 19.94 16.47
C MET A 1 -14.59 18.79 17.48
N LYS A 2 -15.42 17.75 17.36
CA LYS A 2 -15.21 16.51 18.14
C LYS A 2 -13.94 15.83 17.63
N LYS A 3 -13.12 15.29 18.54
CA LYS A 3 -11.96 14.46 18.15
C LYS A 3 -12.48 13.17 17.51
N PRO A 4 -11.88 12.71 16.40
CA PRO A 4 -12.23 11.42 15.81
C PRO A 4 -11.97 10.28 16.82
N SER A 5 -12.78 9.22 16.74
CA SER A 5 -12.57 8.02 17.55
C SER A 5 -11.28 7.30 17.11
N GLN A 6 -10.78 6.40 17.96
CA GLN A 6 -9.62 5.57 17.60
C GLN A 6 -9.91 4.70 16.37
N GLU A 7 -11.13 4.19 16.23
CA GLU A 7 -11.58 3.42 15.08
C GLU A 7 -11.55 4.29 13.80
N GLN A 8 -12.10 5.50 13.85
CA GLN A 8 -12.07 6.43 12.71
C GLN A 8 -10.64 6.81 12.30
N LEU A 9 -9.75 6.99 13.27
CA LEU A 9 -8.33 7.28 12.99
C LEU A 9 -7.64 6.08 12.33
N MET A 10 -7.97 4.87 12.75
CA MET A 10 -7.44 3.63 12.21
C MET A 10 -7.94 3.38 10.78
N ASP A 11 -9.22 3.63 10.49
CA ASP A 11 -9.79 3.56 9.13
C ASP A 11 -9.06 4.49 8.17
N ILE A 12 -8.90 5.75 8.58
CA ILE A 12 -8.19 6.76 7.79
C ILE A 12 -6.74 6.30 7.56
N ALA A 13 -6.06 5.79 8.59
CA ALA A 13 -4.68 5.32 8.47
C ALA A 13 -4.55 4.14 7.49
N PHE A 14 -5.49 3.19 7.51
CA PHE A 14 -5.49 2.05 6.61
C PHE A 14 -5.76 2.45 5.16
N ILE A 15 -6.75 3.32 4.93
CA ILE A 15 -7.05 3.87 3.59
C ILE A 15 -5.81 4.57 3.02
N LEU A 16 -5.23 5.50 3.79
CA LEU A 16 -4.04 6.23 3.35
C LEU A 16 -2.82 5.31 3.10
N SER A 17 -2.71 4.21 3.85
CA SER A 17 -1.64 3.24 3.65
C SER A 17 -1.82 2.46 2.35
N VAL A 18 -3.05 2.04 2.03
CA VAL A 18 -3.36 1.39 0.75
C VAL A 18 -3.12 2.34 -0.42
N ASP A 19 -3.60 3.59 -0.34
CA ASP A 19 -3.42 4.59 -1.40
C ASP A 19 -1.93 4.82 -1.71
N ARG A 20 -1.09 4.85 -0.68
CA ARG A 20 0.37 5.00 -0.83
C ARG A 20 1.01 3.81 -1.52
N GLU A 21 0.63 2.59 -1.13
CA GLU A 21 1.14 1.37 -1.77
C GLU A 21 0.70 1.29 -3.24
N GLU A 22 -0.55 1.66 -3.56
CA GLU A 22 -1.04 1.70 -4.94
C GLU A 22 -0.28 2.75 -5.79
N LEU A 23 0.02 3.92 -5.22
CA LEU A 23 0.86 4.92 -5.86
C LEU A 23 2.28 4.39 -6.10
N LEU A 24 2.84 3.64 -5.16
CA LEU A 24 4.17 3.02 -5.28
C LEU A 24 4.20 2.01 -6.43
N LEU A 25 3.18 1.14 -6.51
CA LEU A 25 3.01 0.17 -7.59
C LEU A 25 2.94 0.83 -8.97
N LYS A 26 2.25 1.97 -9.08
CA LYS A 26 2.19 2.77 -10.30
C LYS A 26 3.58 3.30 -10.67
N LYS A 27 4.27 3.94 -9.72
CA LYS A 27 5.63 4.47 -9.91
C LYS A 27 6.63 3.40 -10.33
N TYR A 28 6.60 2.23 -9.70
CA TYR A 28 7.46 1.10 -10.09
C TYR A 28 7.20 0.64 -11.52
N SER A 29 5.92 0.56 -11.91
CA SER A 29 5.54 0.15 -13.26
C SER A 29 5.96 1.15 -14.33
N ASP A 30 6.04 2.43 -13.98
CA ASP A 30 6.53 3.47 -14.88
C ASP A 30 8.06 3.51 -14.93
N TYR A 31 8.75 3.52 -13.79
CA TYR A 31 10.21 3.61 -13.75
C TYR A 31 10.93 2.39 -14.33
N ILE A 32 10.37 1.18 -14.17
CA ILE A 32 11.01 -0.04 -14.69
C ILE A 32 11.22 -0.02 -16.21
N LYS A 33 10.41 0.77 -16.93
CA LYS A 33 10.50 0.97 -18.39
C LYS A 33 11.79 1.70 -18.79
N TYR A 34 12.30 2.57 -17.92
CA TYR A 34 13.45 3.43 -18.21
C TYR A 34 14.78 2.91 -17.65
N ILE A 35 14.74 1.91 -16.78
CA ILE A 35 15.93 1.35 -16.14
C ILE A 35 16.57 0.33 -17.07
N SER A 36 17.88 0.44 -17.32
CA SER A 36 18.65 -0.55 -18.08
C SER A 36 19.30 -1.60 -17.17
N ASN A 37 19.72 -1.21 -15.97
CA ASN A 37 20.39 -2.06 -15.00
C ASN A 37 19.46 -3.21 -14.50
N LYS A 38 19.92 -4.45 -14.64
CA LYS A 38 19.17 -5.66 -14.31
C LYS A 38 18.96 -5.85 -12.80
N GLU A 39 19.95 -5.50 -11.98
CA GLU A 39 19.86 -5.62 -10.52
C GLU A 39 18.81 -4.67 -9.97
N ILE A 40 18.83 -3.42 -10.42
CA ILE A 40 17.81 -2.42 -10.05
C ILE A 40 16.42 -2.87 -10.51
N LYS A 41 16.30 -3.44 -11.71
CA LYS A 41 15.01 -4.01 -12.17
C LYS A 41 14.51 -5.14 -11.27
N ASN A 42 15.40 -6.02 -10.82
CA ASN A 42 15.03 -7.11 -9.93
C ASN A 42 14.60 -6.59 -8.56
N MET A 43 15.34 -5.63 -8.01
CA MET A 43 14.98 -4.96 -6.76
C MET A 43 13.60 -4.30 -6.83
N ILE A 44 13.28 -3.59 -7.92
CA ILE A 44 11.95 -3.00 -8.12
C ILE A 44 10.85 -4.06 -8.22
N LYS A 45 11.12 -5.22 -8.83
CA LYS A 45 10.16 -6.33 -8.88
C LYS A 45 9.88 -6.90 -7.49
N GLU A 46 10.91 -7.02 -6.65
CA GLU A 46 10.76 -7.45 -5.25
C GLU A 46 9.94 -6.43 -4.46
N PHE A 47 10.25 -5.13 -4.57
CA PHE A 47 9.46 -4.08 -3.92
C PHE A 47 8.00 -4.09 -4.38
N LYS A 48 7.75 -4.28 -5.68
CA LYS A 48 6.40 -4.42 -6.21
C LYS A 48 5.65 -5.63 -5.63
N LYS A 49 6.35 -6.73 -5.33
CA LYS A 49 5.76 -7.91 -4.68
C LYS A 49 5.41 -7.59 -3.23
N THR A 50 6.35 -7.01 -2.47
CA THR A 50 6.15 -6.63 -1.07
C THR A 50 5.01 -5.63 -0.89
N SER A 51 4.90 -4.60 -1.75
CA SER A 51 3.77 -3.66 -1.73
C SER A 51 2.41 -4.34 -1.88
N LYS A 52 2.31 -5.38 -2.74
CA LYS A 52 1.06 -6.13 -2.89
C LYS A 52 0.73 -6.95 -1.64
N GLU A 53 1.75 -7.49 -0.98
CA GLU A 53 1.59 -8.21 0.29
C GLU A 53 1.12 -7.27 1.41
N HIS A 54 1.64 -6.04 1.46
CA HIS A 54 1.16 -5.01 2.39
C HIS A 54 -0.31 -4.63 2.14
N ILE A 55 -0.70 -4.37 0.89
CA ILE A 55 -2.11 -4.08 0.56
C ILE A 55 -3.01 -5.23 0.99
N LYS A 56 -2.61 -6.48 0.73
CA LYS A 56 -3.38 -7.65 1.14
C LYS A 56 -3.52 -7.71 2.67
N LEU A 57 -2.42 -7.53 3.40
CA LEU A 57 -2.43 -7.52 4.86
C LEU A 57 -3.37 -6.44 5.43
N ILE A 58 -3.30 -5.22 4.90
CA ILE A 58 -4.14 -4.10 5.36
C ILE A 58 -5.62 -4.37 5.07
N LYS A 59 -5.94 -4.92 3.89
CA LYS A 59 -7.31 -5.33 3.55
C LYS A 59 -7.84 -6.43 4.48
N ASP A 60 -7.02 -7.44 4.75
CA ASP A 60 -7.37 -8.52 5.67
C ASP A 60 -7.60 -7.99 7.10
N LEU A 61 -6.79 -7.04 7.56
CA LEU A 61 -6.96 -6.36 8.86
C LEU A 61 -8.22 -5.50 8.90
N THR A 62 -8.53 -4.78 7.82
CA THR A 62 -9.75 -3.95 7.71
C THR A 62 -11.01 -4.81 7.86
N ILE A 63 -11.03 -5.99 7.22
CA ILE A 63 -12.14 -6.95 7.33
C ILE A 63 -12.22 -7.51 8.75
N LYS A 64 -11.10 -7.96 9.33
CA LYS A 64 -11.07 -8.55 10.69
C LYS A 64 -11.53 -7.59 11.77
N LEU A 65 -11.23 -6.31 11.60
CA LEU A 65 -11.59 -5.26 12.56
C LEU A 65 -12.98 -4.65 12.27
N ASN A 66 -13.71 -5.18 11.28
CA ASN A 66 -15.05 -4.73 10.91
C ASN A 66 -15.13 -3.22 10.64
N LEU A 67 -14.03 -2.67 10.12
CA LEU A 67 -13.84 -1.25 9.81
C LEU A 67 -14.58 -0.83 8.52
N GLN A 68 -15.18 -1.80 7.83
CA GLN A 68 -16.20 -1.55 6.81
C GLN A 68 -17.56 -1.55 7.51
N GLY A 69 -18.01 -0.36 7.91
CA GLY A 69 -19.40 -0.11 8.30
C GLY A 69 -20.37 -0.28 7.12
#